data_AF-A0A358NCJ1-F1
#
_entry.id   AF-A0A358NCJ1-F1
#
_cell.length_a   1.000
_cell.length_b   1.000
_cell.length_c   1.000
_cell.angle_alpha   90.00
_cell.angle_beta   90.00
_cell.angle_gamma   90.00
#
_symmetry.space_group_name_H-M   'P 1'
#
loop_
_entity.id
_entity.type
_entity.pdbx_description
1 polymer ?
#
loop_
_entity_poly.entity_id
_entity_poly.type
_entity_poly.pdbx_seq_one_letter_code
_entity_poly.pdbx_strand_id
1 'polypeptide(L)'
;MNKQPSDEMGVATAGCAIGIGSALFTCLLLYLNGSLVLAVISALKQPEGNWLNDEKVVQCVLFLVPVILVVIEWMMIDYVRTRFVRRAR
;
A
#
# COMPACT_ATOMS: atom_id res chain seq x y z
N MET A 1 -21.51 -9.72 -34.00
CA MET A 1 -20.21 -9.80 -33.31
C MET A 1 -20.33 -10.86 -32.23
N ASN A 2 -19.84 -12.08 -32.52
CA ASN A 2 -19.96 -13.22 -31.62
C ASN A 2 -18.75 -13.17 -30.66
N LYS A 3 -18.96 -12.75 -29.42
CA LYS A 3 -17.90 -12.68 -28.40
C LYS A 3 -17.57 -14.12 -28.00
N GLN A 4 -16.35 -14.60 -28.29
CA GLN A 4 -16.01 -15.98 -27.99
C GLN A 4 -15.85 -16.15 -26.46
N PRO A 5 -16.34 -17.26 -25.88
CA PRO A 5 -16.22 -17.52 -24.43
C PRO A 5 -14.76 -17.56 -23.94
N SER A 6 -13.80 -17.81 -24.84
CA SER A 6 -12.35 -17.73 -24.55
C SER A 6 -11.88 -16.33 -24.17
N ASP A 7 -12.49 -15.27 -24.73
CA ASP A 7 -12.15 -13.88 -24.42
C ASP A 7 -12.59 -13.50 -23.00
N GLU A 8 -13.74 -14.03 -22.55
CA GLU A 8 -14.29 -13.76 -21.22
C GLU A 8 -13.44 -14.42 -20.13
N MET A 9 -12.97 -15.64 -20.38
CA MET A 9 -12.07 -16.35 -19.47
C MET A 9 -10.70 -15.67 -19.39
N GLY A 10 -10.15 -15.22 -20.53
CA GLY A 10 -8.89 -14.46 -20.56
C GLY A 10 -8.96 -13.14 -19.79
N VAL A 11 -10.06 -12.39 -19.94
CA VAL A 11 -10.29 -11.14 -19.20
C VAL A 11 -10.49 -11.40 -17.71
N ALA A 12 -11.22 -12.45 -17.33
CA ALA A 12 -11.41 -12.84 -15.94
C ALA A 12 -10.08 -13.25 -15.27
N THR A 13 -9.28 -14.09 -15.93
CA THR A 13 -7.96 -14.51 -15.41
C THR A 13 -7.00 -13.33 -15.29
N ALA A 14 -6.98 -12.42 -16.27
CA ALA A 14 -6.18 -11.19 -16.20
C ALA A 14 -6.60 -10.28 -15.04
N GLY A 15 -7.92 -10.09 -14.84
CA GLY A 15 -8.46 -9.33 -13.72
C GLY A 15 -8.08 -9.93 -12.36
N CYS A 16 -8.21 -11.25 -12.21
CA CYS A 16 -7.80 -11.97 -11.00
C CYS A 16 -6.29 -11.86 -10.75
N ALA A 17 -5.46 -12.04 -11.79
CA ALA A 17 -4.01 -11.92 -11.66
C ALA A 17 -3.58 -10.50 -11.23
N ILE A 18 -4.21 -9.47 -11.80
CA ILE A 18 -3.98 -8.07 -11.40
C ILE A 18 -4.45 -7.83 -9.97
N GLY A 19 -5.63 -8.35 -9.60
CA GLY A 19 -6.17 -8.23 -8.24
C GLY A 19 -5.26 -8.89 -7.19
N ILE A 20 -4.79 -10.10 -7.47
CA ILE A 20 -3.86 -10.85 -6.59
C ILE A 20 -2.52 -10.12 -6.52
N GLY A 21 -1.96 -9.70 -7.66
CA GLY A 21 -0.70 -8.95 -7.70
C GLY A 21 -0.80 -7.63 -6.92
N SER A 22 -1.92 -6.93 -7.04
CA SER A 22 -2.23 -5.70 -6.31
C SER A 22 -2.33 -5.94 -4.80
N ALA A 23 -3.00 -7.01 -4.37
CA ALA A 23 -3.11 -7.38 -2.97
C ALA A 23 -1.74 -7.73 -2.37
N LEU A 24 -0.96 -8.56 -3.05
CA LEU A 24 0.39 -8.93 -2.62
C LEU A 24 1.32 -7.71 -2.55
N PHE A 25 1.25 -6.82 -3.53
CA PHE A 25 2.02 -5.58 -3.53
C PHE A 25 1.64 -4.67 -2.36
N THR A 26 0.34 -4.54 -2.07
CA THR A 26 -0.15 -3.78 -0.92
C THR A 26 0.32 -4.40 0.41
N CYS A 27 0.30 -5.73 0.53
CA CYS A 27 0.83 -6.43 1.70
C CYS A 27 2.34 -6.18 1.88
N LEU A 28 3.12 -6.20 0.79
CA LEU A 28 4.55 -5.90 0.83
C LEU A 28 4.81 -4.46 1.29
N LEU A 29 4.04 -3.49 0.76
CA LEU A 29 4.16 -2.09 1.17
C LEU A 29 3.77 -1.88 2.64
N LEU A 30 2.68 -2.50 3.11
CA LEU A 30 2.32 -2.48 4.53
C LEU A 30 3.43 -3.07 5.41
N TYR A 31 4.04 -4.17 4.98
CA TYR A 31 5.14 -4.80 5.72
C TYR A 31 6.38 -3.89 5.78
N LEU A 32 6.78 -3.32 4.64
CA LEU A 32 7.91 -2.38 4.58
C LEU A 32 7.63 -1.13 5.41
N ASN A 33 6.45 -0.53 5.28
CA ASN A 33 6.06 0.66 6.03
C ASN A 33 5.94 0.38 7.54
N GLY A 34 5.40 -0.78 7.92
CA GLY A 34 5.39 -1.24 9.32
C GLY A 34 6.80 -1.40 9.89
N SER A 35 7.71 -2.04 9.13
CA SER A 35 9.10 -2.21 9.53
C SER A 35 9.86 -0.87 9.62
N LEU A 36 9.57 0.07 8.72
CA LEU A 36 10.15 1.40 8.71
C LEU A 36 9.71 2.19 9.95
N VAL A 37 8.42 2.20 10.26
CA VAL A 37 7.88 2.87 11.45
C VAL A 37 8.50 2.28 12.72
N LEU A 38 8.64 0.95 12.81
CA LEU A 38 9.30 0.31 13.94
C LEU A 38 10.78 0.69 14.05
N ALA A 39 11.51 0.72 12.93
CA ALA A 39 12.90 1.14 12.90
C ALA A 39 13.08 2.61 13.30
N VAL A 40 12.20 3.50 12.83
CA VAL A 40 12.18 4.92 13.18
C VAL A 40 11.87 5.11 14.67
N ILE A 41 10.86 4.42 15.21
CA ILE A 41 10.53 4.45 16.64
C ILE A 41 11.72 3.96 17.48
N SER A 42 12.38 2.88 17.06
CA SER A 42 13.56 2.35 17.73
C SER A 42 14.73 3.34 17.71
N ALA A 43 14.96 4.01 16.58
CA ALA A 43 16.02 5.02 16.44
C ALA A 43 15.73 6.31 17.23
N LEU A 44 14.45 6.70 17.36
CA LEU A 44 14.01 7.89 18.06
C LEU A 44 13.76 7.67 19.56
N LYS A 45 13.87 6.43 20.05
CA LYS A 45 13.69 6.08 21.46
C LYS A 45 14.82 6.68 22.30
N GLN A 46 14.71 7.98 22.58
CA GLN A 46 15.58 8.70 23.50
C GLN A 46 15.07 8.51 24.94
N PRO A 47 15.98 8.39 25.93
CA PRO A 47 15.62 8.04 27.31
C PRO A 47 14.66 9.02 28.00
N GLU A 48 14.50 10.25 27.49
CA GLU A 48 13.69 11.30 28.14
C GLU A 48 12.40 11.67 27.36
N GLY A 49 12.11 10.98 26.25
CA GLY A 49 10.95 11.28 25.39
C GLY A 49 9.63 10.69 25.89
N ASN A 50 8.89 11.45 26.72
CA ASN A 50 7.69 10.98 27.42
C ASN A 50 6.58 10.39 26.52
N TRP A 51 6.46 10.83 25.25
CA TRP A 51 5.41 10.35 24.32
C TRP A 51 5.70 8.99 23.67
N LEU A 52 6.97 8.58 23.54
CA LEU A 52 7.36 7.28 22.96
C LEU A 52 7.35 6.14 24.00
N ASN A 53 7.09 6.46 25.28
CA ASN A 53 6.94 5.50 26.36
C ASN A 53 5.49 5.02 26.52
N ASP A 54 4.52 5.72 25.93
CA ASP A 54 3.13 5.27 25.92
C ASP A 54 2.95 4.13 24.90
N GLU A 55 2.93 2.91 25.42
CA GLU A 55 2.78 1.68 24.64
C GLU A 55 1.52 1.68 23.74
N LYS A 56 0.46 2.35 24.20
CA LYS A 56 -0.78 2.58 23.44
C LYS A 56 -0.57 3.45 22.20
N VAL A 57 0.23 4.50 22.34
CA VAL A 57 0.52 5.45 21.25
C VAL A 57 1.43 4.78 20.23
N VAL A 58 2.45 4.06 20.68
CA VAL A 58 3.35 3.29 19.81
C VAL A 58 2.58 2.25 19.00
N GLN A 59 1.67 1.49 19.64
CA GLN A 59 0.84 0.50 18.97
C GLN A 59 -0.12 1.14 17.94
N CYS A 60 -0.70 2.30 18.28
CA CYS A 60 -1.55 3.06 17.36
C CYS A 60 -0.76 3.53 16.13
N VAL A 61 0.42 4.11 16.33
CA VAL A 61 1.29 4.61 15.27
C VAL A 61 1.79 3.47 14.37
N LEU A 62 2.19 2.33 14.95
CA LEU A 62 2.63 1.15 14.21
C LEU A 62 1.55 0.54 13.31
N PHE A 63 0.27 0.79 13.59
CA PHE A 63 -0.84 0.34 12.75
C PHE A 63 -1.37 1.41 11.79
N LEU A 64 -1.58 2.62 12.30
CA LEU A 64 -2.22 3.69 11.55
C LEU A 64 -1.29 4.27 10.47
N VAL A 65 -0.01 4.46 10.79
CA VAL A 65 0.95 5.10 9.87
C VAL A 65 1.22 4.24 8.63
N PRO A 66 1.44 2.92 8.74
CA PRO A 66 1.63 2.09 7.55
C PRO A 66 0.41 2.09 6.63
N VAL A 67 -0.81 2.10 7.20
CA VAL A 67 -2.04 2.16 6.41
C VAL A 67 -2.17 3.50 5.69
N ILE A 68 -1.88 4.62 6.37
CA ILE A 68 -1.91 5.96 5.75
C ILE A 68 -0.86 6.07 4.64
N LEU A 69 0.37 5.59 4.87
CA LEU A 69 1.43 5.57 3.86
C LEU A 69 1.00 4.80 2.60
N VAL A 70 0.39 3.64 2.79
CA VAL A 70 -0.13 2.83 1.67
C VAL A 70 -1.27 3.54 0.93
N VAL A 71 -2.17 4.25 1.61
CA VAL A 71 -3.19 5.07 0.94
C VAL A 71 -2.54 6.16 0.08
N ILE A 72 -1.49 6.82 0.58
CA ILE A 72 -0.74 7.85 -0.17
C ILE A 72 -0.04 7.23 -1.38
N GLU A 73 0.61 6.06 -1.22
CA GLU A 73 1.27 5.34 -2.31
C GLU A 73 0.25 4.95 -3.40
N TRP A 74 -0.92 4.46 -3.02
CA TRP A 74 -2.01 4.17 -3.96
C TRP A 74 -2.54 5.42 -4.65
N MET A 75 -2.70 6.53 -3.92
CA MET A 75 -3.07 7.82 -4.51
C MET A 75 -2.01 8.32 -5.50
N MET A 76 -0.72 8.14 -5.20
CA MET A 76 0.36 8.49 -6.12
C MET A 76 0.31 7.65 -7.39
N ILE A 77 0.10 6.33 -7.26
CA ILE A 77 -0.05 5.43 -8.43
C ILE A 77 -1.25 5.85 -9.27
N ASP A 78 -2.39 6.16 -8.65
CA ASP A 78 -3.60 6.59 -9.35
C ASP A 78 -3.41 7.95 -10.04
N TYR A 79 -2.74 8.89 -9.36
CA TYR A 79 -2.40 10.19 -9.92
C TYR A 79 -1.47 10.06 -11.14
N VAL A 80 -0.41 9.25 -11.01
CA VAL A 80 0.54 8.95 -12.09
C VAL A 80 -0.20 8.29 -13.26
N ARG A 81 -0.98 7.23 -13.02
CA ARG A 81 -1.78 6.58 -14.06
C ARG A 81 -2.71 7.56 -14.75
N THR A 82 -3.46 8.35 -14.00
CA THR A 82 -4.39 9.34 -14.56
C THR A 82 -3.66 10.39 -15.41
N ARG A 83 -2.47 10.84 -14.98
CA ARG A 83 -1.70 11.85 -15.70
C ARG A 83 -1.02 11.30 -16.96
N PHE A 84 -0.47 10.10 -16.90
CA PHE A 84 0.20 9.46 -18.05
C PHE A 84 -0.80 8.92 -19.08
N VAL A 85 -1.91 8.32 -18.64
CA VAL A 85 -2.97 7.83 -19.55
C VAL A 85 -3.64 8.99 -20.28
N ARG A 86 -3.82 10.15 -19.63
CA ARG A 86 -4.33 11.36 -20.30
C ARG A 86 -3.35 12.03 -21.25
N ARG A 87 -2.04 11.74 -21.17
CA ARG A 87 -1.03 12.26 -22.11
C ARG A 87 -0.75 11.32 -23.28
N ALA A 88 -1.05 10.02 -23.13
CA ALA A 88 -0.88 9.01 -24.17
C ALA A 88 -2.08 8.92 -25.14
N ARG A 89 -3.14 9.68 -24.90
CA ARG A 89 -4.30 9.85 -25.78
C ARG A 89 -4.30 11.26 -26.35
#